data_AF-G9EKP1-F1
#
_entry.id   AF-G9EKP1-F1
#
_cell.length_a   1.000
_cell.length_b   1.000
_cell.length_c   1.000
_cell.angle_alpha   90.00
_cell.angle_beta   90.00
_cell.angle_gamma   90.00
#
_symmetry.space_group_name_H-M   'P 1'
#
loop_
_entity.id
_entity.type
_entity.pdbx_description
1 polymer ?
#
loop_
_entity_poly.entity_id
_entity_poly.type
_entity_poly.pdbx_seq_one_letter_code
_entity_poly.pdbx_strand_id
1 'polypeptide(L)'
;MLKKWQQKYPEIFAYYPNIMSELTTDAQNSLDAMLTYFMEKKQLNTTNTHFLLDLYLNEVDFVAIQNFLSKIVISGLNDALTLFSHSHFTYKKEHFNTFAILTSVLANPLCQIIFDARLRGFSDYSLLSEPLENYEIAHSIIQQLSKLNNQEEQVAVFFDFFTDYRPFPASQTYTVEIDIAMEVESELRAYCQAKIDTINNKHDYLRAKQLIEKINTKGGSIDLFNEIKYKVASAIENKDMCSARNYQQHMNAIHQVLMKHQFELDFEHKLQNFKGAQEMVTTQMQGHALFMPSSYKAPVSEMENNLVANSNH
;
A
#
# COMPACT_ATOMS: atom_id res chain seq x y z
N MET A 1 14.04 30.87 -13.14
CA MET A 1 12.98 30.13 -12.41
C MET A 1 13.53 29.48 -11.15
N LEU A 2 14.66 28.79 -11.26
CA LEU A 2 15.46 28.28 -10.15
C LEU A 2 15.75 29.26 -8.99
N LYS A 3 15.93 30.58 -9.24
CA LYS A 3 16.06 31.58 -8.15
C LYS A 3 14.90 31.55 -7.14
N LYS A 4 13.68 31.23 -7.58
CA LYS A 4 12.52 31.06 -6.70
C LYS A 4 12.67 29.84 -5.79
N TRP A 5 13.24 28.74 -6.30
CA TRP A 5 13.53 27.54 -5.52
C TRP A 5 14.59 27.81 -4.44
N GLN A 6 15.69 28.50 -4.78
CA GLN A 6 16.70 28.92 -3.80
C GLN A 6 16.13 29.84 -2.70
N GLN A 7 15.22 30.74 -3.04
CA GLN A 7 14.58 31.61 -2.04
C GLN A 7 13.61 30.84 -1.14
N LYS A 8 12.91 29.84 -1.69
CA LYS A 8 11.91 29.06 -0.96
C LYS A 8 12.52 27.94 -0.11
N TYR A 9 13.66 27.40 -0.53
CA TYR A 9 14.37 26.28 0.11
C TYR A 9 15.87 26.56 0.21
N PRO A 10 16.29 27.64 0.90
CA PRO A 10 17.69 28.06 0.96
C PRO A 10 18.62 26.96 1.50
N GLU A 11 18.15 26.14 2.44
CA GLU A 11 18.87 25.03 3.04
C GLU A 11 19.24 23.93 2.04
N ILE A 12 18.38 23.67 1.05
CA ILE A 12 18.62 22.64 0.02
C ILE A 12 19.78 23.06 -0.88
N PHE A 13 19.85 24.34 -1.24
CA PHE A 13 20.83 24.87 -2.20
C PHE A 13 22.07 25.46 -1.54
N ALA A 14 22.20 25.42 -0.21
CA ALA A 14 23.35 25.98 0.50
C ALA A 14 24.69 25.38 0.03
N TYR A 15 24.69 24.11 -0.39
CA TYR A 15 25.85 23.39 -0.92
C TYR A 15 26.14 23.70 -2.40
N TYR A 16 25.21 24.37 -3.09
CA TYR A 16 25.29 24.69 -4.52
C TYR A 16 25.00 26.18 -4.77
N PRO A 17 25.77 27.11 -4.17
CA PRO A 17 25.46 28.54 -4.21
C PRO A 17 25.51 29.11 -5.63
N ASN A 18 26.37 28.56 -6.50
CA ASN A 18 26.63 29.06 -7.85
C ASN A 18 25.88 28.31 -8.96
N ILE A 19 24.99 27.37 -8.60
CA ILE A 19 24.30 26.52 -9.59
C ILE A 19 23.54 27.33 -10.65
N MET A 20 23.05 28.52 -10.30
CA MET A 20 22.34 29.41 -11.22
C MET A 20 23.22 29.97 -12.34
N SER A 21 24.50 30.20 -12.06
CA SER A 21 25.47 30.70 -13.05
C SER A 21 26.13 29.58 -13.86
N GLU A 22 26.11 28.36 -13.34
CA GLU A 22 26.76 27.19 -13.95
C GLU A 22 25.83 26.47 -14.95
N LEU A 23 24.51 26.54 -14.73
CA LEU A 23 23.53 25.88 -15.59
C LEU A 23 23.11 26.74 -16.79
N THR A 24 23.10 26.13 -17.97
CA THR A 24 22.47 26.72 -19.18
C THR A 24 20.96 26.88 -18.98
N THR A 25 20.31 27.78 -19.74
CA THR A 25 18.85 28.00 -19.64
C THR A 25 18.04 26.70 -19.75
N ASP A 26 18.40 25.81 -20.67
CA ASP A 26 17.71 24.52 -20.83
C ASP A 26 17.92 23.58 -19.65
N ALA A 27 19.14 23.58 -19.09
CA ALA A 27 19.44 22.83 -17.88
C ALA A 27 18.66 23.38 -16.68
N GLN A 28 18.51 24.71 -16.59
CA GLN A 28 17.70 25.34 -15.55
C GLN A 28 16.22 24.97 -15.65
N ASN A 29 15.66 24.95 -16.87
CA ASN A 29 14.28 24.53 -17.11
C ASN A 29 14.06 23.06 -16.74
N SER A 30 15.04 22.20 -17.07
CA SER A 30 14.96 20.77 -16.78
C SER A 30 15.01 20.49 -15.28
N LEU A 31 15.91 21.18 -14.55
CA LEU A 31 15.99 21.11 -13.10
C LEU A 31 14.70 21.62 -12.43
N ASP A 32 14.16 22.75 -12.89
CA ASP A 32 12.88 23.30 -12.39
C ASP A 32 11.72 22.30 -12.52
N ALA A 33 11.64 21.59 -13.66
CA ALA A 33 10.65 20.54 -13.87
C ALA A 33 10.82 19.35 -12.91
N MET A 34 12.06 18.91 -12.66
CA MET A 34 12.32 17.80 -11.72
C MET A 34 12.05 18.18 -10.27
N LEU A 35 12.40 19.40 -9.86
CA LEU A 35 12.08 19.92 -8.52
C LEU A 35 10.56 20.04 -8.31
N THR A 36 9.85 20.48 -9.35
CA THR A 36 8.38 20.50 -9.35
C THR A 36 7.82 19.09 -9.19
N TYR A 37 8.33 18.12 -9.96
CA TYR A 37 7.95 16.72 -9.84
C TYR A 37 8.18 16.16 -8.43
N PHE A 38 9.33 16.43 -7.81
CA PHE A 38 9.60 16.02 -6.43
C PHE A 38 8.67 16.69 -5.43
N MET A 39 8.35 17.97 -5.62
CA MET A 39 7.39 18.68 -4.77
C MET A 39 6.00 18.05 -4.85
N GLU A 40 5.51 17.76 -6.06
CA GLU A 40 4.20 17.11 -6.28
C GLU A 40 4.14 15.71 -5.67
N LYS A 41 5.25 14.98 -5.70
CA LYS A 41 5.36 13.64 -5.10
C LYS A 41 5.64 13.66 -3.60
N LYS A 42 5.75 14.83 -2.96
CA LYS A 42 6.16 15.00 -1.55
C LYS A 42 7.53 14.39 -1.25
N GLN A 43 8.43 14.45 -2.23
CA GLN A 43 9.80 13.93 -2.17
C GLN A 43 10.84 15.05 -2.33
N LEU A 44 10.43 16.32 -2.30
CA LEU A 44 11.37 17.43 -2.30
C LEU A 44 12.03 17.57 -0.93
N ASN A 45 13.28 17.17 -0.86
CA ASN A 45 14.14 17.31 0.31
C ASN A 45 15.60 17.51 -0.13
N THR A 46 16.48 17.77 0.85
CA THR A 46 17.91 17.99 0.61
C THR A 46 18.56 16.79 -0.11
N THR A 47 18.36 15.57 0.41
CA THR A 47 18.97 14.34 -0.11
C THR A 47 18.65 14.09 -1.57
N ASN A 48 17.37 14.16 -1.95
CA ASN A 48 16.92 13.94 -3.32
C ASN A 48 17.38 15.04 -4.26
N THR A 49 17.39 16.29 -3.80
CA THR A 49 17.85 17.41 -4.63
C THR A 49 19.35 17.34 -4.86
N HIS A 50 20.12 17.00 -3.82
CA HIS A 50 21.56 16.80 -3.93
C HIS A 50 21.88 15.68 -4.90
N PHE A 51 21.17 14.55 -4.82
CA PHE A 51 21.30 13.47 -5.79
C PHE A 51 21.13 13.92 -7.25
N LEU A 52 20.13 14.77 -7.56
CA LEU A 52 19.95 15.29 -8.93
C LEU A 52 21.13 16.16 -9.38
N LEU A 53 21.63 17.00 -8.48
CA LEU A 53 22.72 17.91 -8.75
C LEU A 53 24.05 17.15 -8.88
N ASP A 54 24.29 16.16 -8.01
CA ASP A 54 25.44 15.26 -8.07
C ASP A 54 25.46 14.49 -9.38
N LEU A 55 24.33 13.94 -9.83
CA LEU A 55 24.25 13.28 -11.13
C LEU A 55 24.64 14.23 -12.27
N TYR A 56 24.14 15.47 -12.23
CA TYR A 56 24.47 16.47 -13.23
C TYR A 56 25.96 16.84 -13.22
N LEU A 57 26.53 17.04 -12.03
CA LEU A 57 27.96 17.34 -11.86
C LEU A 57 28.85 16.16 -12.27
N ASN A 58 28.35 14.93 -12.18
CA ASN A 58 29.00 13.73 -12.71
C ASN A 58 28.67 13.45 -14.19
N GLU A 59 28.45 14.53 -14.96
CA GLU A 59 28.28 14.51 -16.42
C GLU A 59 27.04 13.75 -16.92
N VAL A 60 26.03 13.54 -16.08
CA VAL A 60 24.73 13.01 -16.52
C VAL A 60 23.81 14.18 -16.89
N ASP A 61 23.45 14.29 -18.17
CA ASP A 61 22.54 15.33 -18.61
C ASP A 61 21.13 15.19 -17.98
N PHE A 62 20.43 16.31 -17.82
CA PHE A 62 19.12 16.33 -17.18
C PHE A 62 18.03 15.57 -17.95
N VAL A 63 18.17 15.37 -19.27
CA VAL A 63 17.22 14.56 -20.04
C VAL A 63 17.36 13.08 -19.67
N ALA A 64 18.60 12.60 -19.53
CA ALA A 64 18.89 11.25 -19.04
C ALA A 64 18.39 11.06 -17.60
N ILE A 65 18.55 12.06 -16.73
CA ILE A 65 18.05 12.03 -15.35
C ILE A 65 16.51 11.98 -15.34
N GLN A 66 15.83 12.82 -16.11
CA GLN A 66 14.36 12.79 -16.22
C GLN A 66 13.84 11.44 -16.74
N ASN A 67 14.49 10.89 -17.76
CA ASN A 67 14.18 9.57 -18.31
C ASN A 67 14.41 8.43 -17.32
N PHE A 68 15.31 8.63 -16.36
CA PHE A 68 15.55 7.69 -15.27
C PHE A 68 14.48 7.86 -14.18
N LEU A 69 14.19 9.08 -13.74
CA LEU A 69 13.17 9.36 -12.72
C LEU A 69 11.78 8.87 -13.14
N SER A 70 11.46 8.86 -14.44
CA SER A 70 10.20 8.32 -14.95
C SER A 70 10.07 6.80 -14.84
N LYS A 71 11.16 6.09 -14.55
CA LYS A 71 11.22 4.61 -14.46
C LYS A 71 11.31 4.09 -13.03
N ILE A 72 11.58 4.94 -12.05
CA ILE A 72 11.74 4.52 -10.66
C ILE A 72 10.45 4.66 -9.86
N VAL A 73 10.35 3.90 -8.77
CA VAL A 73 9.27 4.05 -7.80
C VAL A 73 9.67 5.10 -6.79
N ILE A 74 9.18 6.32 -6.97
CA ILE A 74 9.69 7.50 -6.25
C ILE A 74 9.56 7.42 -4.71
N SER A 75 8.61 6.63 -4.19
CA SER A 75 8.42 6.46 -2.76
C SER A 75 9.57 5.72 -2.08
N GLY A 76 10.36 4.92 -2.81
CA GLY A 76 11.55 4.24 -2.29
C GLY A 76 12.85 5.00 -2.54
N LEU A 77 12.81 6.24 -3.07
CA LEU A 77 14.01 6.98 -3.47
C LEU A 77 14.94 7.31 -2.28
N ASN A 78 14.42 7.86 -1.18
CA ASN A 78 15.26 8.28 -0.05
C ASN A 78 16.01 7.10 0.57
N ASP A 79 15.31 5.98 0.77
CA ASP A 79 15.89 4.78 1.37
C ASP A 79 16.92 4.15 0.42
N ALA A 80 16.63 4.16 -0.88
CA ALA A 80 17.58 3.70 -1.89
C ALA A 80 18.84 4.57 -1.91
N LEU A 81 18.70 5.90 -1.82
CA LEU A 81 19.86 6.82 -1.70
C LEU A 81 20.66 6.54 -0.44
N THR A 82 19.99 6.27 0.69
CA THR A 82 20.64 5.94 1.95
C THR A 82 21.46 4.65 1.82
N LEU A 83 20.84 3.56 1.36
CA LEU A 83 21.54 2.29 1.14
C LEU A 83 22.69 2.43 0.14
N PHE A 84 22.48 3.20 -0.94
CA PHE A 84 23.49 3.42 -1.96
C PHE A 84 24.65 4.28 -1.43
N SER A 85 24.41 5.28 -0.59
CA SER A 85 25.47 6.12 0.01
C SER A 85 26.36 5.35 0.99
N HIS A 86 25.84 4.28 1.58
CA HIS A 86 26.63 3.36 2.40
C HIS A 86 27.44 2.35 1.58
N SER A 87 27.34 2.36 0.25
CA SER A 87 28.05 1.44 -0.64
C SER A 87 29.19 2.13 -1.40
N HIS A 88 30.06 1.36 -2.04
CA HIS A 88 31.07 1.88 -2.97
C HIS A 88 30.54 2.21 -4.38
N PHE A 89 29.23 2.09 -4.62
CA PHE A 89 28.69 2.43 -5.94
C PHE A 89 28.76 3.94 -6.18
N THR A 90 29.41 4.34 -7.28
CA THR A 90 29.41 5.73 -7.73
C THR A 90 28.16 6.02 -8.55
N TYR A 91 27.55 7.20 -8.41
CA TYR A 91 26.42 7.58 -9.25
C TYR A 91 26.84 7.74 -10.71
N LYS A 92 26.57 6.71 -11.52
CA LYS A 92 26.85 6.66 -12.96
C LYS A 92 25.65 6.08 -13.68
N LYS A 93 25.50 6.44 -14.96
CA LYS A 93 24.41 5.96 -15.82
C LYS A 93 24.29 4.43 -15.87
N GLU A 94 25.40 3.72 -15.78
CA GLU A 94 25.45 2.24 -15.71
C GLU A 94 24.75 1.65 -14.48
N HIS A 95 24.64 2.42 -13.38
CA HIS A 95 23.99 1.99 -12.14
C HIS A 95 22.49 2.31 -12.08
N PHE A 96 21.93 2.95 -13.11
CA PHE A 96 20.51 3.34 -13.10
C PHE A 96 19.57 2.16 -12.99
N ASN A 97 19.88 1.03 -13.62
CA ASN A 97 19.05 -0.17 -13.48
C ASN A 97 19.09 -0.73 -12.06
N THR A 98 20.29 -0.81 -11.48
CA THR A 98 20.48 -1.22 -10.08
C THR A 98 19.71 -0.31 -9.13
N PHE A 99 19.78 1.00 -9.34
CA PHE A 99 19.07 1.97 -8.54
C PHE A 99 17.55 1.83 -8.69
N ALA A 100 17.04 1.60 -9.91
CA ALA A 100 15.63 1.33 -10.14
C ALA A 100 15.14 0.09 -9.37
N ILE A 101 15.93 -0.98 -9.34
CA ILE A 101 15.65 -2.17 -8.51
C ILE A 101 15.55 -1.77 -7.03
N LEU A 102 16.54 -1.04 -6.51
CA LEU A 102 16.52 -0.59 -5.10
C LEU A 102 15.29 0.24 -4.77
N THR A 103 14.94 1.23 -5.60
CA THR A 103 13.74 2.05 -5.36
C THR A 103 12.45 1.24 -5.40
N SER A 104 12.38 0.19 -6.22
CA SER A 104 11.22 -0.69 -6.30
C SER A 104 11.10 -1.58 -5.06
N VAL A 105 12.21 -2.17 -4.62
CA VAL A 105 12.28 -2.99 -3.40
C VAL A 105 11.96 -2.14 -2.17
N LEU A 106 12.58 -0.97 -2.05
CA LEU A 106 12.37 -0.05 -0.93
C LEU A 106 11.10 0.79 -1.05
N ALA A 107 10.33 0.66 -2.12
CA ALA A 107 8.95 1.14 -2.15
C ALA A 107 7.97 0.10 -1.58
N ASN A 108 8.41 -1.14 -1.37
CA ASN A 108 7.61 -2.15 -0.70
C ASN A 108 7.53 -1.82 0.80
N PRO A 109 6.33 -1.70 1.39
CA PRO A 109 6.19 -1.27 2.78
C PRO A 109 6.83 -2.23 3.78
N LEU A 110 6.90 -3.53 3.47
CA LEU A 110 7.56 -4.51 4.32
C LEU A 110 9.08 -4.29 4.34
N CYS A 111 9.66 -4.02 3.18
CA CYS A 111 11.08 -3.69 3.05
C CYS A 111 11.41 -2.37 3.74
N GLN A 112 10.55 -1.36 3.66
CA GLN A 112 10.74 -0.10 4.37
C GLN A 112 10.80 -0.32 5.88
N ILE A 113 9.85 -1.08 6.42
CA ILE A 113 9.76 -1.31 7.86
C ILE A 113 10.96 -2.08 8.39
N ILE A 114 11.39 -3.15 7.70
CA ILE A 114 12.59 -3.89 8.14
C ILE A 114 13.86 -3.07 7.94
N PHE A 115 13.93 -2.25 6.88
CA PHE A 115 15.05 -1.35 6.66
C PHE A 115 15.15 -0.34 7.80
N ASP A 116 14.06 0.32 8.17
CA ASP A 116 14.01 1.24 9.31
C ASP A 116 14.28 0.54 10.65
N ALA A 117 13.87 -0.73 10.78
CA ALA A 117 14.08 -1.50 11.99
C ALA A 117 15.55 -1.68 12.35
N ARG A 118 16.46 -1.68 11.37
CA ARG A 118 17.92 -1.80 11.59
C ARG A 118 18.48 -0.70 12.52
N LEU A 119 17.81 0.45 12.59
CA LEU A 119 18.21 1.61 13.37
C LEU A 119 17.50 1.69 14.73
N ARG A 120 16.62 0.74 15.05
CA ARG A 120 15.90 0.73 16.33
C ARG A 120 16.81 0.22 17.45
N GLY A 121 16.60 0.73 18.67
CA GLY A 121 17.29 0.29 19.89
C GLY A 121 16.30 0.11 21.04
N PHE A 122 16.66 -0.72 22.01
CA PHE A 122 15.79 -1.07 23.14
C PHE A 122 16.14 -0.36 24.45
N SER A 123 17.17 0.48 24.47
CA SER A 123 17.48 1.32 25.62
C SER A 123 18.06 2.66 25.20
N ASP A 124 17.87 3.67 26.05
CA ASP A 124 18.49 5.00 25.91
C ASP A 124 20.03 4.94 25.96
N TYR A 125 20.60 3.80 26.35
CA TYR A 125 22.03 3.52 26.47
C TYR A 125 22.55 2.55 25.41
N SER A 126 21.70 2.07 24.50
CA SER A 126 22.10 1.19 23.41
C SER A 126 22.91 2.01 22.42
N LEU A 127 24.19 1.69 22.27
CA LEU A 127 24.98 2.18 21.14
C LEU A 127 24.38 1.58 19.87
N LEU A 128 23.58 2.38 19.15
CA LEU A 128 23.08 2.03 17.83
C LEU A 128 24.28 1.97 16.88
N SER A 129 24.67 0.78 16.47
CA SER A 129 25.60 0.60 15.36
C SER A 129 24.80 0.54 14.07
N GLU A 130 25.00 1.49 13.14
CA GLU A 130 24.41 1.40 11.81
C GLU A 130 25.07 0.24 11.06
N PRO A 131 24.34 -0.87 10.77
CA PRO A 131 24.94 -2.05 10.15
C PRO A 131 25.54 -1.75 8.77
N LEU A 132 25.08 -0.69 8.12
CA LEU A 132 25.57 -0.26 6.81
C LEU A 132 26.84 0.61 6.89
N GLU A 133 27.39 0.91 8.09
CA GLU A 133 28.72 1.54 8.20
C GLU A 133 29.82 0.68 7.55
N ASN A 134 29.67 -0.64 7.60
CA ASN A 134 30.51 -1.52 6.80
C ASN A 134 30.00 -1.55 5.35
N TYR A 135 30.73 -0.88 4.46
CA TYR A 135 30.39 -0.78 3.04
C TYR A 135 30.23 -2.14 2.34
N GLU A 136 30.89 -3.19 2.81
CA GLU A 136 30.79 -4.54 2.22
C GLU A 136 29.39 -5.10 2.38
N ILE A 137 28.73 -4.78 3.50
CA ILE A 137 27.35 -5.19 3.78
C ILE A 137 26.41 -4.53 2.78
N ALA A 138 26.44 -3.20 2.67
CA ALA A 138 25.62 -2.45 1.72
C ALA A 138 25.89 -2.87 0.26
N HIS A 139 27.16 -3.04 -0.11
CA HIS A 139 27.54 -3.48 -1.45
C HIS A 139 27.02 -4.90 -1.76
N SER A 140 27.12 -5.82 -0.81
CA SER A 140 26.71 -7.22 -1.00
C SER A 140 25.22 -7.34 -1.27
N ILE A 141 24.37 -6.63 -0.53
CA ILE A 141 22.92 -6.70 -0.73
C ILE A 141 22.51 -6.07 -2.06
N ILE A 142 23.10 -4.93 -2.44
CA ILE A 142 22.86 -4.30 -3.75
C ILE A 142 23.22 -5.26 -4.89
N GLN A 143 24.38 -5.92 -4.81
CA GLN A 143 24.79 -6.90 -5.80
C GLN A 143 23.84 -8.11 -5.87
N GLN A 144 23.41 -8.64 -4.74
CA GLN A 144 22.48 -9.78 -4.70
C GLN A 144 21.17 -9.43 -5.40
N LEU A 145 20.58 -8.28 -5.10
CA LEU A 145 19.33 -7.84 -5.72
C LEU A 145 19.46 -7.62 -7.23
N SER A 146 20.59 -7.07 -7.68
CA SER A 146 20.85 -6.82 -9.11
C SER A 146 20.93 -8.09 -9.97
N LYS A 147 21.19 -9.25 -9.36
CA LYS A 147 21.26 -10.56 -10.03
C LYS A 147 19.90 -11.24 -10.17
N LEU A 148 18.89 -10.75 -9.46
CA LEU A 148 17.54 -11.31 -9.44
C LEU A 148 16.66 -10.63 -10.48
N ASN A 149 15.82 -11.41 -11.16
CA ASN A 149 14.92 -10.92 -12.21
C ASN A 149 13.45 -10.79 -11.76
N ASN A 150 13.15 -11.26 -10.55
CA ASN A 150 11.79 -11.29 -10.01
C ASN A 150 11.67 -10.34 -8.82
N GLN A 151 10.69 -9.44 -8.84
CA GLN A 151 10.46 -8.47 -7.78
C GLN A 151 10.12 -9.13 -6.43
N GLU A 152 9.35 -10.22 -6.44
CA GLU A 152 9.01 -10.96 -5.23
C GLU A 152 10.26 -11.58 -4.59
N GLU A 153 11.15 -12.17 -5.41
CA GLU A 153 12.43 -12.72 -4.93
C GLU A 153 13.35 -11.62 -4.41
N GLN A 154 13.40 -10.46 -5.08
CA GLN A 154 14.15 -9.30 -4.61
C GLN A 154 13.64 -8.82 -3.24
N VAL A 155 12.32 -8.75 -3.06
CA VAL A 155 11.71 -8.39 -1.76
C VAL A 155 12.03 -9.44 -0.70
N ALA A 156 11.93 -10.73 -1.02
CA ALA A 156 12.23 -11.81 -0.09
C ALA A 156 13.70 -11.77 0.37
N VAL A 157 14.64 -11.67 -0.57
CA VAL A 157 16.08 -11.59 -0.27
C VAL A 157 16.41 -10.33 0.50
N PHE A 158 15.84 -9.18 0.13
CA PHE A 158 16.04 -7.94 0.88
C PHE A 158 15.55 -8.07 2.32
N PHE A 159 14.32 -8.56 2.50
CA PHE A 159 13.73 -8.71 3.81
C PHE A 159 14.55 -9.65 4.69
N ASP A 160 14.87 -10.84 4.19
CA ASP A 160 15.63 -11.86 4.90
C ASP A 160 17.02 -11.36 5.30
N PHE A 161 17.69 -10.61 4.42
CA PHE A 161 18.99 -10.00 4.72
C PHE A 161 18.93 -9.07 5.94
N PHE A 162 17.87 -8.27 6.08
CA PHE A 162 17.75 -7.35 7.21
C PHE A 162 17.17 -7.98 8.49
N THR A 163 16.73 -9.23 8.45
CA THR A 163 16.25 -9.92 9.66
C THR A 163 17.34 -10.10 10.71
N ASP A 164 18.60 -10.29 10.29
CA ASP A 164 19.74 -10.43 11.18
C ASP A 164 20.10 -9.13 11.92
N TYR A 165 19.65 -7.98 11.39
CA TYR A 165 19.85 -6.66 11.97
C TYR A 165 18.64 -6.15 12.75
N ARG A 166 17.63 -6.99 12.96
CA ARG A 166 16.56 -6.67 13.90
C ARG A 166 17.18 -6.45 15.26
N PRO A 167 16.76 -5.39 15.96
CA PRO A 167 17.22 -5.24 17.33
C PRO A 167 16.63 -6.42 18.12
N PHE A 168 17.35 -6.87 19.15
CA PHE A 168 16.82 -7.81 20.14
C PHE A 168 16.50 -7.09 21.45
N PRO A 169 15.31 -7.26 22.03
CA PRO A 169 14.97 -6.58 23.26
C PRO A 169 15.82 -7.09 24.43
N ALA A 170 16.21 -6.17 25.31
CA ALA A 170 16.92 -6.50 26.54
C ALA A 170 16.01 -7.14 27.61
N SER A 171 14.69 -7.15 27.40
CA SER A 171 13.69 -7.61 28.39
C SER A 171 12.41 -8.13 27.73
N GLN A 172 11.77 -9.11 28.38
CA GLN A 172 10.46 -9.65 27.99
C GLN A 172 9.33 -8.61 28.01
N THR A 173 9.52 -7.49 28.71
CA THR A 173 8.56 -6.37 28.72
C THR A 173 8.33 -5.75 27.34
N TYR A 174 9.26 -5.95 26.40
CA TYR A 174 9.18 -5.50 25.01
C TYR A 174 8.74 -6.61 24.04
N THR A 175 8.47 -7.81 24.56
CA THR A 175 7.96 -8.92 23.77
C THR A 175 6.44 -8.81 23.66
N VAL A 176 5.97 -8.47 22.46
CA VAL A 176 4.53 -8.37 22.16
C VAL A 176 4.12 -9.63 21.41
N GLU A 177 3.13 -10.35 21.94
CA GLU A 177 2.48 -11.41 21.17
C GLU A 177 1.57 -10.77 20.13
N ILE A 178 1.79 -11.10 18.86
CA ILE A 178 1.03 -10.52 17.75
C ILE A 178 0.01 -11.52 17.26
N ASP A 179 -1.25 -11.08 17.30
CA ASP A 179 -2.34 -11.80 16.69
C ASP A 179 -2.40 -11.52 15.19
N ILE A 180 -1.83 -12.44 14.41
CA ILE A 180 -1.85 -12.40 12.95
C ILE A 180 -3.29 -12.39 12.41
N ALA A 181 -4.24 -13.04 13.10
CA ALA A 181 -5.63 -13.06 12.68
C ALA A 181 -6.25 -11.66 12.73
N MET A 182 -5.99 -10.93 13.82
CA MET A 182 -6.43 -9.55 13.98
C MET A 182 -5.83 -8.62 12.91
N GLU A 183 -4.53 -8.76 12.57
CA GLU A 183 -3.91 -7.93 11.53
C GLU A 183 -4.47 -8.24 10.12
N VAL A 184 -4.69 -9.52 9.81
CA VAL A 184 -5.33 -9.92 8.54
C VAL A 184 -6.75 -9.38 8.46
N GLU A 185 -7.53 -9.50 9.53
CA GLU A 185 -8.90 -8.99 9.57
C GLU A 185 -8.96 -7.47 9.40
N SER A 186 -8.09 -6.74 10.09
CA SER A 186 -7.99 -5.28 9.99
C SER A 186 -7.72 -4.83 8.55
N GLU A 187 -6.73 -5.43 7.88
CA GLU A 187 -6.42 -5.11 6.49
C GLU A 187 -7.50 -5.56 5.50
N LEU A 188 -8.17 -6.70 5.76
CA LEU A 188 -9.33 -7.13 4.98
C LEU A 188 -10.48 -6.13 5.09
N ARG A 189 -10.75 -5.61 6.30
CA ARG A 189 -11.77 -4.58 6.51
C ARG A 189 -11.43 -3.32 5.72
N ALA A 190 -10.19 -2.86 5.78
CA ALA A 190 -9.72 -1.70 5.03
C ALA A 190 -9.82 -1.91 3.51
N TYR A 191 -9.43 -3.09 3.03
CA TYR A 191 -9.51 -3.46 1.61
C TYR A 191 -10.96 -3.49 1.11
N CYS A 192 -11.86 -4.16 1.82
CA CYS A 192 -13.29 -4.22 1.48
C CYS A 192 -13.92 -2.82 1.53
N GLN A 193 -13.58 -2.01 2.52
CA GLN A 193 -14.06 -0.63 2.61
C GLN A 193 -13.63 0.19 1.39
N ALA A 194 -12.35 0.12 1.00
CA ALA A 194 -11.85 0.83 -0.18
C ALA A 194 -12.58 0.39 -1.46
N LYS A 195 -12.88 -0.90 -1.62
CA LYS A 195 -13.69 -1.39 -2.75
C LYS A 195 -15.11 -0.82 -2.74
N ILE A 196 -15.74 -0.73 -1.56
CA ILE A 196 -17.07 -0.12 -1.40
C ILE A 196 -17.04 1.37 -1.75
N ASP A 197 -16.03 2.10 -1.29
CA ASP A 197 -15.90 3.55 -1.53
C ASP A 197 -15.72 3.89 -3.01
N THR A 198 -15.22 2.93 -3.81
CA THR A 198 -15.05 3.09 -5.27
C THR A 198 -16.27 2.67 -6.11
N ILE A 199 -17.38 2.24 -5.49
CA ILE A 199 -18.57 1.82 -6.23
C ILE A 199 -19.21 3.03 -6.93
N ASN A 200 -19.13 3.03 -8.25
CA ASN A 200 -19.73 4.08 -9.08
C ASN A 200 -20.93 3.58 -9.89
N ASN A 201 -21.11 2.26 -10.00
CA ASN A 201 -22.18 1.67 -10.80
C ASN A 201 -22.65 0.33 -10.20
N LYS A 202 -23.76 -0.20 -10.75
CA LYS A 202 -24.39 -1.45 -10.31
C LYS A 202 -23.48 -2.68 -10.42
N HIS A 203 -22.59 -2.70 -11.38
CA HIS A 203 -21.71 -3.85 -11.59
C HIS A 203 -20.57 -3.87 -10.56
N ASP A 204 -20.03 -2.71 -10.19
CA ASP A 204 -19.06 -2.59 -9.09
C ASP A 204 -19.68 -3.02 -7.76
N TYR A 205 -20.95 -2.65 -7.53
CA TYR A 205 -21.71 -3.11 -6.37
C TYR A 205 -21.81 -4.64 -6.29
N LEU A 206 -22.24 -5.29 -7.38
CA LEU A 206 -22.37 -6.75 -7.42
C LEU A 206 -21.02 -7.45 -7.20
N ARG A 207 -19.93 -6.91 -7.77
CA ARG A 207 -18.58 -7.42 -7.56
C ARG A 207 -18.13 -7.29 -6.10
N ALA A 208 -18.34 -6.12 -5.48
CA ALA A 208 -17.98 -5.89 -4.08
C ALA A 208 -18.77 -6.82 -3.15
N LYS A 209 -20.08 -6.98 -3.40
CA LYS A 209 -20.93 -7.90 -2.64
C LYS A 209 -20.48 -9.35 -2.77
N GLN A 210 -20.24 -9.84 -4.00
CA GLN A 210 -19.77 -11.20 -4.25
C GLN A 210 -18.40 -11.47 -3.61
N LEU A 211 -17.50 -10.48 -3.64
CA LEU A 211 -16.20 -10.56 -2.99
C LEU A 211 -16.35 -10.73 -1.48
N ILE A 212 -17.15 -9.90 -0.82
CA ILE A 212 -17.37 -9.95 0.63
C ILE A 212 -18.04 -11.29 1.02
N GLU A 213 -19.09 -11.69 0.32
CA GLU A 213 -19.75 -13.00 0.55
C GLU A 213 -18.76 -14.16 0.38
N LYS A 214 -17.89 -14.12 -0.63
CA LYS A 214 -16.87 -15.15 -0.84
C LYS A 214 -15.86 -15.19 0.31
N ILE A 215 -15.37 -14.04 0.78
CA ILE A 215 -14.43 -13.98 1.91
C ILE A 215 -15.08 -14.56 3.18
N ASN A 216 -16.33 -14.22 3.45
CA ASN A 216 -17.06 -14.71 4.63
C ASN A 216 -17.34 -16.22 4.56
N THR A 217 -17.61 -16.76 3.36
CA THR A 217 -18.06 -18.16 3.19
C THR A 217 -17.00 -19.14 2.70
N LYS A 218 -15.86 -18.68 2.19
CA LYS A 218 -14.79 -19.55 1.65
C LYS A 218 -13.37 -19.08 2.01
N GLY A 219 -13.22 -17.95 2.69
CA GLY A 219 -11.93 -17.29 2.89
C GLY A 219 -11.44 -16.54 1.65
N GLY A 220 -10.19 -16.10 1.71
CA GLY A 220 -9.56 -15.31 0.65
C GLY A 220 -9.19 -16.09 -0.62
N SER A 221 -8.57 -15.39 -1.57
CA SER A 221 -7.95 -15.98 -2.77
C SER A 221 -6.46 -15.60 -2.84
N ILE A 222 -5.71 -16.25 -3.73
CA ILE A 222 -4.31 -15.89 -4.00
C ILE A 222 -4.20 -14.44 -4.49
N ASP A 223 -5.14 -13.99 -5.32
CA ASP A 223 -5.16 -12.59 -5.78
C ASP A 223 -5.33 -11.63 -4.60
N LEU A 224 -6.28 -11.91 -3.69
CA LEU A 224 -6.49 -11.10 -2.49
C LEU A 224 -5.26 -11.13 -1.57
N PHE A 225 -4.63 -12.29 -1.43
CA PHE A 225 -3.38 -12.43 -0.69
C PHE A 225 -2.31 -11.48 -1.26
N ASN A 226 -2.09 -11.50 -2.57
CA ASN A 226 -1.10 -10.64 -3.22
C ASN A 226 -1.40 -9.14 -3.04
N GLU A 227 -2.68 -8.75 -2.95
CA GLU A 227 -3.09 -7.36 -2.72
C GLU A 227 -2.81 -6.87 -1.29
N ILE A 228 -2.90 -7.73 -0.28
CA ILE A 228 -2.81 -7.31 1.13
C ILE A 228 -1.56 -7.79 1.88
N LYS A 229 -0.87 -8.84 1.38
CA LYS A 229 0.21 -9.53 2.13
C LYS A 229 1.27 -8.58 2.67
N TYR A 230 1.68 -7.59 1.87
CA TYR A 230 2.71 -6.65 2.28
C TYR A 230 2.23 -5.68 3.35
N LYS A 231 0.96 -5.27 3.35
CA LYS A 231 0.39 -4.42 4.39
C LYS A 231 0.24 -5.17 5.71
N VAL A 232 -0.24 -6.41 5.65
CA VAL A 232 -0.35 -7.26 6.85
C VAL A 232 1.05 -7.57 7.41
N ALA A 233 1.98 -8.02 6.58
CA ALA A 233 3.35 -8.31 7.00
C ALA A 233 4.03 -7.07 7.59
N SER A 234 3.80 -5.91 6.98
CA SER A 234 4.26 -4.61 7.49
C SER A 234 3.71 -4.31 8.88
N ALA A 235 2.40 -4.47 9.08
CA ALA A 235 1.75 -4.21 10.36
C ALA A 235 2.27 -5.16 11.46
N ILE A 236 2.48 -6.43 11.12
CA ILE A 236 3.11 -7.42 12.01
C ILE A 236 4.53 -6.96 12.34
N GLU A 237 5.39 -6.77 11.34
CA GLU A 237 6.81 -6.42 11.53
C GLU A 237 6.99 -5.11 12.32
N ASN A 238 6.09 -4.14 12.14
CA ASN A 238 6.16 -2.89 12.88
C ASN A 238 5.88 -3.07 14.38
N LYS A 239 5.02 -4.03 14.73
CA LYS A 239 4.69 -4.40 16.12
C LYS A 239 5.65 -5.45 16.67
N ASP A 240 6.23 -6.29 15.80
CA ASP A 240 7.01 -7.45 16.18
C ASP A 240 8.46 -7.09 16.44
N MET A 241 8.69 -6.60 17.64
CA MET A 241 10.02 -6.20 18.08
C MET A 241 10.95 -7.40 18.35
N CYS A 242 10.48 -8.65 18.22
CA CYS A 242 11.23 -9.85 18.60
C CYS A 242 11.21 -10.97 17.54
N SER A 243 10.65 -10.72 16.37
CA SER A 243 10.45 -11.74 15.35
C SER A 243 11.77 -12.27 14.81
N ALA A 244 11.92 -13.59 14.77
CA ALA A 244 12.90 -14.24 13.90
C ALA A 244 12.28 -14.70 12.58
N ARG A 245 11.05 -14.27 12.26
CA ARG A 245 10.36 -14.73 11.05
C ARG A 245 11.06 -14.21 9.81
N ASN A 246 11.42 -15.12 8.91
CA ASN A 246 11.83 -14.79 7.57
C ASN A 246 10.60 -14.51 6.68
N TYR A 247 10.86 -14.09 5.45
CA TYR A 247 9.86 -13.74 4.46
C TYR A 247 8.84 -14.86 4.27
N GLN A 248 9.30 -16.08 4.03
CA GLN A 248 8.44 -17.22 3.76
C GLN A 248 7.54 -17.54 4.95
N GLN A 249 8.06 -17.43 6.18
CA GLN A 249 7.29 -17.65 7.41
C GLN A 249 6.19 -16.60 7.58
N HIS A 250 6.48 -15.33 7.30
CA HIS A 250 5.47 -14.26 7.27
C HIS A 250 4.38 -14.55 6.24
N MET A 251 4.77 -14.81 4.99
CA MET A 251 3.81 -15.07 3.90
C MET A 251 2.95 -16.29 4.19
N ASN A 252 3.53 -17.39 4.70
CA ASN A 252 2.79 -18.59 5.05
C ASN A 252 1.79 -18.36 6.19
N ALA A 253 2.19 -17.64 7.24
CA ALA A 253 1.32 -17.37 8.38
C ALA A 253 0.11 -16.52 7.96
N ILE A 254 0.35 -15.46 7.20
CA ILE A 254 -0.70 -14.59 6.65
C ILE A 254 -1.63 -15.40 5.74
N HIS A 255 -1.06 -16.19 4.82
CA HIS A 255 -1.83 -17.01 3.88
C HIS A 255 -2.72 -18.01 4.60
N GLN A 256 -2.20 -18.73 5.60
CA GLN A 256 -2.97 -19.72 6.37
C GLN A 256 -4.17 -19.10 7.09
N VAL A 257 -4.03 -17.89 7.62
CA VAL A 257 -5.12 -17.16 8.28
C VAL A 257 -6.13 -16.68 7.24
N LEU A 258 -5.66 -16.05 6.16
CA LEU A 258 -6.52 -15.49 5.11
C LEU A 258 -7.38 -16.54 4.41
N MET A 259 -6.87 -17.76 4.24
CA MET A 259 -7.62 -18.85 3.61
C MET A 259 -8.74 -19.41 4.50
N LYS A 260 -8.82 -19.01 5.78
CA LYS A 260 -9.95 -19.34 6.65
C LYS A 260 -11.09 -18.36 6.43
N HIS A 261 -12.31 -18.86 6.63
CA HIS A 261 -13.56 -18.10 6.63
C HIS A 261 -13.52 -16.95 7.62
N GLN A 262 -13.91 -15.75 7.20
CA GLN A 262 -13.89 -14.54 8.02
C GLN A 262 -15.33 -14.16 8.42
N PHE A 263 -15.83 -14.73 9.52
CA PHE A 263 -17.26 -14.61 9.88
C PHE A 263 -17.70 -13.19 10.27
N GLU A 264 -16.77 -12.27 10.54
CA GLU A 264 -17.07 -10.98 11.19
C GLU A 264 -17.01 -9.76 10.27
N LEU A 265 -16.78 -9.94 8.96
CA LEU A 265 -16.81 -8.82 8.00
C LEU A 265 -18.26 -8.44 7.65
N ASP A 266 -18.90 -7.65 8.51
CA ASP A 266 -20.20 -7.06 8.26
C ASP A 266 -20.08 -5.69 7.56
N PHE A 267 -20.50 -5.65 6.30
CA PHE A 267 -20.59 -4.45 5.48
C PHE A 267 -22.02 -4.18 4.99
N GLU A 268 -23.02 -4.89 5.52
CA GLU A 268 -24.37 -4.91 4.97
C GLU A 268 -25.02 -3.52 5.01
N HIS A 269 -24.89 -2.80 6.12
CA HIS A 269 -25.37 -1.42 6.25
C HIS A 269 -24.68 -0.45 5.29
N LYS A 270 -23.38 -0.63 5.02
CA LYS A 270 -22.63 0.24 4.09
C LYS A 270 -23.01 -0.01 2.63
N LEU A 271 -23.26 -1.28 2.28
CA LEU A 271 -23.74 -1.66 0.95
C LEU A 271 -25.19 -1.19 0.71
N GLN A 272 -26.04 -1.17 1.74
CA GLN A 272 -27.43 -0.69 1.63
C GLN A 272 -27.56 0.82 1.39
N ASN A 273 -26.58 1.61 1.83
CA ASN A 273 -26.57 3.07 1.65
C ASN A 273 -26.19 3.51 0.22
N PHE A 274 -25.89 2.58 -0.69
CA PHE A 274 -25.72 2.88 -2.10
C PHE A 274 -27.08 3.18 -2.76
N LYS A 275 -27.24 4.35 -3.39
CA LYS A 275 -28.51 4.78 -4.03
C LYS A 275 -29.10 3.76 -5.02
N GLY A 276 -28.27 2.95 -5.69
CA GLY A 276 -28.73 1.88 -6.59
C GLY A 276 -29.25 0.62 -5.90
N ALA A 277 -29.05 0.45 -4.58
CA ALA A 277 -29.62 -0.66 -3.81
C ALA A 277 -31.13 -0.45 -3.55
N GLN A 278 -31.58 0.80 -3.42
CA GLN A 278 -32.99 1.15 -3.23
C GLN A 278 -33.86 0.86 -4.46
N GLU A 279 -33.29 0.98 -5.67
CA GLU A 279 -33.96 0.57 -6.92
C GLU A 279 -34.14 -0.95 -7.02
N MET A 280 -33.28 -1.75 -6.37
CA MET A 280 -33.41 -3.22 -6.37
C MET A 280 -34.52 -3.72 -5.44
N VAL A 281 -34.72 -3.08 -4.28
CA VAL A 281 -35.83 -3.40 -3.36
C VAL A 281 -37.18 -3.08 -4.00
N THR A 282 -37.27 -1.96 -4.74
CA THR A 282 -38.49 -1.58 -5.45
C THR A 282 -38.78 -2.48 -6.67
N THR A 283 -37.75 -2.92 -7.41
CA THR A 283 -37.97 -3.83 -8.56
C THR A 283 -38.38 -5.25 -8.13
N GLN A 284 -37.86 -5.77 -7.00
CA GLN A 284 -38.30 -7.07 -6.47
C GLN A 284 -39.72 -7.03 -5.90
N MET A 285 -40.13 -5.93 -5.25
CA MET A 285 -41.50 -5.78 -4.75
C MET A 285 -42.53 -5.56 -5.87
N GLN A 286 -42.15 -4.94 -7.00
CA GLN A 286 -43.04 -4.84 -8.17
C GLN A 286 -43.14 -6.14 -8.97
N GLY A 287 -42.12 -6.99 -8.96
CA GLY A 287 -42.17 -8.31 -9.62
C GLY A 287 -43.11 -9.33 -8.95
N HIS A 288 -43.37 -9.20 -7.65
CA HIS A 288 -44.31 -10.07 -6.93
C HIS A 288 -45.78 -9.62 -7.02
N ALA A 289 -46.05 -8.36 -7.39
CA ALA A 289 -47.42 -7.85 -7.53
C ALA A 289 -48.09 -8.21 -8.88
N LEU A 290 -47.34 -8.77 -9.85
CA LEU A 290 -47.83 -9.03 -11.21
C LEU A 290 -48.20 -10.49 -11.50
N PHE A 291 -48.09 -11.39 -10.52
CA PHE A 291 -48.51 -12.80 -10.64
C PHE A 291 -49.59 -13.15 -9.61
N MET A 292 -50.74 -12.50 -9.71
CA MET A 292 -52.00 -13.03 -9.19
C MET A 292 -52.91 -13.33 -10.40
N PRO A 293 -53.24 -14.60 -10.71
CA PRO A 293 -54.20 -14.90 -11.77
C PRO A 293 -55.60 -14.44 -11.34
N SER A 294 -56.07 -13.36 -11.95
CA SER A 294 -57.45 -12.89 -11.86
C SER A 294 -58.38 -13.84 -12.61
N SER A 295 -58.93 -14.83 -11.93
CA SER A 295 -60.16 -15.48 -12.36
C SER A 295 -60.99 -15.91 -11.16
N TYR A 296 -61.91 -15.05 -10.71
CA TYR A 296 -63.21 -15.48 -10.18
C TYR A 296 -64.20 -14.32 -10.35
N LYS A 297 -65.14 -14.49 -11.28
CA LYS A 297 -66.33 -13.65 -11.45
C LYS A 297 -67.29 -13.95 -10.29
N ALA A 298 -67.67 -12.93 -9.53
CA ALA A 298 -68.84 -12.99 -8.66
C ALA A 298 -70.10 -12.62 -9.47
N PRO A 299 -71.23 -13.32 -9.32
CA PRO A 299 -72.50 -12.87 -9.86
C PRO A 299 -73.18 -11.86 -8.91
N VAL A 300 -73.86 -10.89 -9.51
CA VAL A 300 -74.69 -9.87 -8.87
C VAL A 300 -76.14 -10.34 -8.85
N SER A 301 -76.81 -10.26 -7.70
CA SER A 301 -78.28 -10.03 -7.57
C SER A 301 -78.57 -9.73 -6.09
N GLU A 302 -78.88 -8.50 -5.72
CA GLU A 302 -80.24 -7.94 -5.57
C GLU A 302 -80.78 -8.06 -4.14
N MET A 303 -80.89 -6.88 -3.53
CA MET A 303 -82.01 -6.35 -2.76
C MET A 303 -82.66 -7.14 -1.60
N GLU A 304 -82.84 -6.35 -0.54
CA GLU A 304 -84.01 -6.24 0.34
C GLU A 304 -83.87 -6.59 1.83
N ASN A 305 -84.26 -5.58 2.60
CA ASN A 305 -84.51 -5.53 4.02
C ASN A 305 -85.35 -6.72 4.53
N ASN A 306 -85.07 -7.20 5.74
CA ASN A 306 -85.99 -7.06 6.87
C ASN A 306 -85.42 -7.68 8.15
N LEU A 307 -85.43 -6.87 9.21
CA LEU A 307 -85.49 -7.29 10.61
C LEU A 307 -86.90 -7.81 10.89
N VAL A 308 -87.07 -9.08 11.28
CA VAL A 308 -88.12 -9.52 12.22
C VAL A 308 -87.63 -10.73 13.02
N ALA A 309 -87.90 -10.67 14.33
CA ALA A 309 -87.70 -11.67 15.35
C ALA A 309 -88.34 -13.05 15.06
N ASN A 310 -87.74 -14.13 15.57
CA ASN A 310 -88.33 -14.92 16.66
C ASN A 310 -87.47 -16.12 17.07
N SER A 311 -87.51 -16.34 18.39
CA SER A 311 -87.31 -17.58 19.16
C SER A 311 -87.43 -18.93 18.43
N ASN A 312 -86.52 -19.88 18.73
CA ASN A 312 -86.80 -21.08 19.54
C ASN A 312 -85.66 -22.11 19.45
N HIS A 313 -85.38 -22.71 20.62
CA HIS A 313 -84.53 -23.87 20.94
C HIS A 313 -83.01 -23.67 20.95
#